data_AF-A0AA36E4H0-F1
#
_entry.id   AF-A0AA36E4H0-F1
#
_cell.length_a   1.000
_cell.length_b   1.000
_cell.length_c   1.000
_cell.angle_alpha   90.00
_cell.angle_beta   90.00
_cell.angle_gamma   90.00
#
_symmetry.space_group_name_H-M   'P 1'
#
loop_
_entity.id
_entity.type
_entity.pdbx_description
1 polymer ?
#
loop_
_entity_poly.entity_id
_entity_poly.type
_entity_poly.pdbx_seq_one_letter_code
_entity_poly.pdbx_strand_id
1 'polypeptide(L)'
;MPLPDAILEYRGPNSLGVLGGNLCVVTWVSDGVCEVWVMEEYGVAESWVKCHVFSQFRCLFGFTSRNELLIEDDDCHLVLYHPVADKAKILEKYCPGRFGANKIVEYVDSLVWVAPNVR
;
A
#
# COMPACT_ATOMS: atom_id res chain seq x y z
N MET A 1 -12.86 -2.06 -13.09
CA MET A 1 -12.98 -0.88 -12.22
C MET A 1 -12.08 0.21 -12.78
N PRO A 2 -12.59 1.42 -13.02
CA PRO A 2 -11.78 2.51 -13.56
C PRO A 2 -10.76 3.00 -12.51
N LEU A 3 -9.52 3.25 -12.94
CA LEU A 3 -8.53 3.99 -12.15
C LEU A 3 -8.72 5.50 -12.41
N PRO A 4 -8.25 6.39 -11.52
CA PRO A 4 -8.21 7.81 -11.82
C PRO A 4 -7.34 8.07 -13.06
N ASP A 5 -7.81 8.89 -14.00
CA ASP A 5 -7.09 9.17 -15.25
C ASP A 5 -5.68 9.72 -15.01
N ALA A 6 -5.49 10.52 -13.95
CA ALA A 6 -4.19 11.05 -13.54
C ALA A 6 -3.16 9.94 -13.24
N ILE A 7 -3.61 8.77 -12.78
CA ILE A 7 -2.71 7.63 -12.50
C ILE A 7 -2.22 6.98 -13.79
N LEU A 8 -2.97 7.08 -14.89
CA LEU A 8 -2.57 6.49 -16.18
C LEU A 8 -1.35 7.19 -16.80
N GLU A 9 -1.07 8.43 -16.39
CA GLU A 9 0.12 9.17 -16.80
C GLU A 9 1.40 8.67 -16.10
N TYR A 10 1.26 8.01 -14.94
CA TYR A 10 2.39 7.50 -14.17
C TYR A 10 2.66 6.02 -14.48
N ARG A 11 3.92 5.69 -14.78
CA ARG A 11 4.38 4.29 -14.94
C ARG A 11 4.82 3.63 -13.63
N GLY A 12 4.59 4.28 -12.50
CA GLY A 12 4.99 3.81 -11.18
C GLY A 12 4.15 2.62 -10.68
N PRO A 13 4.64 1.89 -9.66
CA PRO A 13 3.83 0.88 -8.99
C PRO A 13 2.61 1.52 -8.33
N ASN A 14 1.46 0.87 -8.51
CA ASN A 14 0.19 1.25 -7.89
C ASN A 14 -0.21 0.18 -6.87
N SER A 15 -0.74 0.63 -5.73
CA SER A 15 -1.27 -0.25 -4.69
C SER A 15 -2.71 0.10 -4.38
N LEU A 16 -3.58 -0.92 -4.36
CA LEU A 16 -4.98 -0.79 -3.95
C LEU A 16 -5.13 -1.06 -2.45
N GLY A 17 -6.01 -0.31 -1.80
CA GLY A 17 -6.33 -0.50 -0.39
C GLY A 17 -7.69 0.07 -0.03
N VAL A 18 -7.95 0.16 1.27
CA VAL A 18 -9.16 0.76 1.82
C VAL A 18 -8.76 1.88 2.78
N LEU A 19 -9.31 3.07 2.59
CA LEU A 19 -9.04 4.25 3.42
C LEU A 19 -10.37 4.84 3.90
N GLY A 20 -10.56 4.94 5.22
CA GLY A 20 -11.78 5.50 5.78
C GLY A 20 -13.07 4.74 5.38
N GLY A 21 -12.95 3.47 5.00
CA GLY A 21 -14.07 2.65 4.49
C GLY A 21 -14.27 2.72 2.97
N ASN A 22 -13.57 3.62 2.28
CA ASN A 22 -13.65 3.77 0.83
C ASN A 22 -12.46 3.10 0.14
N LEU A 23 -12.67 2.66 -1.09
CA LEU A 23 -11.59 2.14 -1.91
C LEU A 23 -10.57 3.25 -2.21
N CYS A 24 -9.28 2.94 -2.10
CA CYS A 24 -8.21 3.87 -2.46
C CYS A 24 -7.14 3.24 -3.36
N VAL A 25 -6.46 4.10 -4.10
CA VAL A 25 -5.25 3.79 -4.86
C VAL A 25 -4.13 4.68 -4.35
N VAL A 26 -2.97 4.09 -4.11
CA VAL A 26 -1.73 4.83 -3.87
C VAL A 26 -0.81 4.60 -5.05
N THR A 27 -0.41 5.69 -5.67
CA THR A 27 0.53 5.69 -6.80
C THR A 27 1.85 6.31 -6.36
N TRP A 28 2.94 5.66 -6.74
CA TRP A 28 4.25 6.29 -6.67
C TRP A 28 4.43 7.20 -7.89
N VAL A 29 4.62 8.49 -7.61
CA VAL A 29 4.94 9.54 -8.56
C VAL A 29 6.47 9.73 -8.58
N SER A 30 6.99 10.44 -9.59
CA SER A 30 8.40 10.79 -9.64
C SER A 30 8.88 11.49 -8.36
N ASP A 31 10.19 11.42 -8.10
CA ASP A 31 10.87 12.12 -7.02
C ASP A 31 10.46 11.70 -5.59
N GLY A 32 10.07 10.43 -5.41
CA GLY A 32 9.77 9.87 -4.09
C GLY A 32 8.45 10.37 -3.49
N VAL A 33 7.59 10.93 -4.34
CA VAL A 33 6.26 11.41 -3.96
C VAL A 33 5.24 10.28 -4.15
N CYS A 34 4.36 10.09 -3.18
CA CYS A 34 3.21 9.20 -3.29
C CYS A 34 1.92 10.02 -3.26
N GLU A 35 1.00 9.73 -4.17
CA GLU A 35 -0.35 10.30 -4.15
C GLU A 35 -1.37 9.24 -3.77
N VAL A 36 -2.31 9.63 -2.92
CA VAL A 36 -3.44 8.79 -2.52
C VAL A 36 -4.72 9.35 -3.11
N TRP A 37 -5.41 8.49 -3.85
CA TRP A 37 -6.70 8.75 -4.45
C TRP A 37 -7.75 7.87 -3.77
N VAL A 38 -8.91 8.43 -3.43
CA VAL A 38 -10.04 7.73 -2.82
C VAL A 38 -11.24 7.81 -3.75
N MET A 39 -11.94 6.70 -3.92
CA MET A 39 -13.19 6.62 -4.69
C MET A 39 -14.35 6.93 -3.74
N GLU A 40 -14.95 8.12 -3.87
CA GLU A 40 -16.07 8.53 -3.02
C GLU A 40 -17.35 7.75 -3.33
N GLU A 41 -17.56 7.37 -4.60
CA GLU A 41 -18.68 6.56 -5.05
C GLU A 41 -18.20 5.30 -5.78
N TYR A 42 -18.46 4.15 -5.18
CA TYR A 42 -17.93 2.88 -5.70
C TYR A 42 -18.39 2.60 -7.14
N GLY A 43 -17.43 2.45 -8.04
CA GLY A 43 -17.66 2.14 -9.45
C GLY A 43 -17.82 3.35 -10.38
N VAL A 44 -17.88 4.57 -9.85
CA VAL A 44 -17.97 5.81 -10.63
C VAL A 44 -16.57 6.38 -10.85
N ALA A 45 -16.13 6.51 -12.11
CA ALA A 45 -14.77 6.94 -12.45
C ALA A 45 -14.48 8.38 -12.01
N GLU A 46 -15.48 9.24 -12.11
CA GLU A 46 -15.38 10.66 -11.80
C GLU A 46 -15.37 10.95 -10.29
N SER A 47 -15.62 9.94 -9.47
CA SER A 47 -15.65 10.05 -8.00
C SER A 47 -14.27 9.91 -7.34
N TRP A 48 -13.22 9.71 -8.13
CA TRP A 48 -11.85 9.66 -7.62
C TRP A 48 -11.40 11.06 -7.18
N VAL A 49 -11.10 11.21 -5.89
CA VAL A 49 -10.59 12.45 -5.30
C VAL A 49 -9.17 12.23 -4.77
N LYS A 50 -8.25 13.14 -5.10
CA LYS A 50 -6.90 13.17 -4.53
C LYS A 50 -6.97 13.65 -3.09
N CYS A 51 -6.70 12.78 -2.13
CA CYS A 51 -6.82 13.10 -0.70
C CYS A 51 -5.49 13.57 -0.10
N HIS A 52 -4.39 12.87 -0.42
CA HIS A 52 -3.11 13.10 0.25
C HIS A 52 -1.92 12.98 -0.70
N VAL A 53 -0.87 13.74 -0.39
CA VAL A 53 0.43 13.69 -1.06
C VAL A 53 1.50 13.60 0.02
N PHE A 54 2.37 12.61 -0.10
CA PHE A 54 3.46 12.38 0.84
C PHE A 54 4.78 12.28 0.09
N SER A 55 5.90 12.62 0.73
CA SER A 55 7.24 12.54 0.14
C SER A 55 8.20 11.76 1.04
N GLN A 56 9.41 11.49 0.53
CA GLN A 56 10.53 10.84 1.26
C GLN A 56 10.46 9.31 1.34
N PHE A 57 9.95 8.67 0.28
CA PHE A 57 9.93 7.21 0.18
C PHE A 57 10.63 6.73 -1.10
N ARG A 58 11.45 5.70 -0.95
CA ARG A 58 12.15 5.02 -2.05
C ARG A 58 11.27 4.01 -2.76
N CYS A 59 10.47 3.27 -2.00
CA CYS A 59 9.66 2.17 -2.54
C CYS A 59 8.31 2.08 -1.84
N LEU A 60 7.28 1.70 -2.60
CA LEU A 60 5.94 1.38 -2.13
C LEU A 60 5.71 -0.13 -2.28
N PHE A 61 5.46 -0.84 -1.18
CA PHE A 61 5.15 -2.28 -1.22
C PHE A 61 3.64 -2.57 -1.20
N GLY A 62 2.84 -1.61 -0.70
CA GLY A 62 1.38 -1.67 -0.72
C GLY A 62 0.77 -1.60 0.67
N PHE A 63 -0.48 -2.03 0.79
CA PHE A 63 -1.23 -2.00 2.05
C PHE A 63 -1.11 -3.30 2.85
N THR A 64 -1.08 -3.17 4.18
CA THR A 64 -1.27 -4.28 5.12
C THR A 64 -2.77 -4.57 5.34
N SER A 65 -3.12 -5.69 5.99
CA SER A 65 -4.51 -5.96 6.44
C SER A 65 -5.09 -4.90 7.36
N ARG A 66 -4.25 -4.06 7.98
CA ARG A 66 -4.66 -2.95 8.85
C ARG A 66 -4.79 -1.62 8.11
N ASN A 67 -4.76 -1.63 6.78
CA ASN A 67 -4.80 -0.45 5.93
C ASN A 67 -3.63 0.54 6.19
N GLU A 68 -2.50 0.03 6.68
CA GLU A 68 -1.25 0.78 6.78
C GLU A 68 -0.47 0.59 5.48
N LEU A 69 0.17 1.65 5.00
CA LEU A 69 1.10 1.59 3.87
C LEU A 69 2.45 1.07 4.34
N LEU A 70 2.94 0.02 3.67
CA LEU A 70 4.30 -0.48 3.85
C LEU A 70 5.19 0.14 2.78
N ILE A 71 6.18 0.93 3.22
CA ILE A 71 7.08 1.70 2.37
C ILE A 71 8.53 1.54 2.84
N GLU A 72 9.48 1.84 1.95
CA GLU A 72 10.90 2.01 2.30
C GLU A 72 11.22 3.51 2.32
N ASP A 73 11.81 4.01 3.40
CA ASP A 73 12.30 5.40 3.47
C ASP A 73 13.69 5.56 2.83
N ASP A 74 14.20 6.80 2.80
CA ASP A 74 15.51 7.10 2.21
C ASP A 74 16.68 6.44 2.97
N ASP A 75 16.50 6.18 4.26
CA ASP A 75 17.46 5.49 5.13
C ASP A 75 17.39 3.96 5.03
N CYS A 76 16.60 3.43 4.08
CA CYS A 76 16.34 2.01 3.84
C CYS A 76 15.57 1.29 4.95
N HIS A 77 14.86 2.01 5.82
CA HIS A 77 14.00 1.38 6.81
C HIS A 77 12.66 0.99 6.19
N LEU A 78 12.09 -0.12 6.68
CA LEU A 78 10.69 -0.44 6.42
C LEU A 78 9.82 0.38 7.36
N VAL A 79 8.87 1.11 6.80
CA VAL A 79 7.97 1.99 7.55
C VAL A 79 6.53 1.54 7.32
N LEU A 80 5.78 1.40 8.41
CA LEU A 80 4.32 1.33 8.39
C LEU A 80 3.78 2.74 8.55
N TYR A 81 3.15 3.26 7.50
CA TYR A 81 2.59 4.59 7.47
C TYR A 81 1.06 4.53 7.46
N HIS A 82 0.43 5.28 8.38
CA HIS A 82 -1.02 5.39 8.44
C HIS A 82 -1.46 6.72 7.80
N PRO A 83 -1.94 6.72 6.55
CA PRO A 83 -2.18 7.94 5.78
C PRO A 83 -3.22 8.89 6.39
N VAL A 84 -4.27 8.39 7.06
CA VAL A 84 -5.26 9.28 7.72
C VAL A 84 -4.73 9.88 9.02
N ALA A 85 -3.99 9.10 9.81
CA ALA A 85 -3.54 9.51 11.12
C ALA A 85 -2.22 10.30 11.06
N ASP A 86 -1.60 10.35 9.88
CA ASP A 86 -0.26 10.87 9.63
C ASP A 86 0.77 10.33 10.65
N LYS A 87 0.76 9.00 10.83
CA LYS A 87 1.64 8.32 11.78
C LYS A 87 2.50 7.31 11.07
N ALA A 88 3.80 7.42 11.28
CA ALA A 88 4.79 6.47 10.82
C ALA A 88 5.28 5.61 11.99
N LYS A 89 5.43 4.31 11.74
CA LYS A 89 6.12 3.37 12.63
C LYS A 89 7.23 2.69 11.85
N ILE A 90 8.46 2.97 12.24
CA ILE A 90 9.64 2.30 11.69
C ILE A 90 9.66 0.87 12.21
N LEU A 91 9.61 -0.10 11.31
CA LEU A 91 9.93 -1.49 11.58
C LEU A 91 11.46 -1.60 11.57
N GLU A 92 12.02 -2.31 12.55
CA GLU A 92 13.47 -2.43 12.83
C GLU A 92 14.39 -2.39 11.61
N LYS A 93 15.65 -1.96 11.81
CA LYS A 93 16.65 -1.69 10.77
C LYS A 93 16.76 -2.81 9.73
N TYR A 94 15.92 -2.70 8.71
CA TYR A 94 15.96 -3.54 7.53
C TYR A 94 17.21 -3.12 6.77
N CYS A 95 18.17 -4.01 6.66
CA CYS A 95 19.34 -3.80 5.81
C CYS A 95 19.12 -4.63 4.54
N PRO A 96 18.54 -4.08 3.46
CA PRO A 96 18.49 -4.79 2.20
C PRO A 96 19.90 -4.77 1.63
N GLY A 97 20.65 -5.85 1.84
CA GLY A 97 21.78 -6.12 0.97
C GLY A 97 21.25 -6.26 -0.45
N ARG A 98 21.37 -5.21 -1.29
CA ARG A 98 21.19 -5.17 -2.78
C ARG A 98 20.05 -5.96 -3.43
N PHE A 99 19.06 -6.45 -2.70
CA PHE A 99 17.97 -7.24 -3.26
C PHE A 99 16.65 -6.67 -2.78
N GLY A 100 15.92 -6.12 -3.74
CA GLY A 100 14.56 -5.63 -3.55
C GLY A 100 13.70 -6.73 -2.95
N ALA A 101 13.02 -6.41 -1.86
CA ALA A 101 11.97 -7.29 -1.33
C ALA A 101 10.88 -7.40 -2.41
N ASN A 102 10.86 -8.50 -3.15
CA ASN A 102 9.95 -8.64 -4.30
C ASN A 102 8.51 -8.97 -3.88
N LYS A 103 8.27 -9.33 -2.61
CA LYS A 103 6.92 -9.52 -2.06
C LYS A 103 6.97 -9.70 -0.54
N ILE A 104 6.30 -8.82 0.21
CA ILE A 104 5.98 -9.06 1.62
C ILE A 104 4.52 -9.52 1.64
N VAL A 105 4.31 -10.79 2.02
CA VAL A 105 2.96 -11.36 2.11
C VAL A 105 2.66 -11.56 3.58
N GLU A 106 1.49 -11.12 4.01
CA GLU A 106 0.97 -11.46 5.33
C GLU A 106 0.68 -12.96 5.35
N TYR A 107 1.55 -13.70 6.04
CA TYR A 107 1.38 -15.14 6.23
C TYR A 107 0.35 -15.37 7.33
N VAL A 108 -0.84 -15.84 6.95
CA VAL A 108 -1.84 -16.31 7.89
C VAL A 108 -1.69 -17.82 7.99
N ASP A 109 -1.05 -18.28 9.06
CA ASP A 109 -0.98 -19.71 9.38
C ASP A 109 -2.37 -20.16 9.86
N SER A 110 -3.11 -20.88 9.02
CA SER A 110 -4.33 -21.54 9.45
C SER A 110 -3.99 -22.99 9.84
N LEU A 111 -3.80 -23.23 11.14
CA LEU A 111 -3.73 -24.57 11.74
C LEU A 111 -5.12 -25.20 11.82
N VAL A 112 -5.81 -25.38 10.68
CA VAL A 112 -6.97 -26.28 10.63
C VAL A 112 -6.51 -27.60 10.06
N TRP A 113 -6.15 -28.52 10.96
CA TRP A 113 -6.09 -29.94 10.62
C TRP A 113 -7.50 -30.41 10.28
N VAL A 114 -7.82 -30.52 8.99
CA VAL A 114 -8.98 -31.31 8.56
C VAL A 114 -8.60 -32.77 8.78
N ALA A 115 -9.03 -33.35 9.90
CA ALA A 115 -8.92 -34.79 10.09
C ALA A 115 -9.66 -35.49 8.94
N PRO A 116 -9.07 -36.52 8.30
CA PRO A 116 -9.80 -37.27 7.29
C PRO A 116 -11.02 -37.91 7.96
N ASN A 117 -12.21 -37.66 7.39
CA ASN A 117 -13.42 -38.36 7.78
C ASN A 117 -13.21 -39.85 7.47
N VAL A 118 -12.94 -40.65 8.50
CA VAL A 118 -12.97 -42.11 8.40
C VAL A 118 -14.45 -42.51 8.29
N ARG A 119 -14.82 -43.04 7.13
CA ARG A 119 -16.04 -43.84 6.97
C ARG A 119 -15.71 -45.31 7.14
#